data_AF-A0A820N8N9-F1
#
_entry.id   AF-A0A820N8N9-F1
#
_cell.length_a   1.000
_cell.length_b   1.000
_cell.length_c   1.000
_cell.angle_alpha   90.00
_cell.angle_beta   90.00
_cell.angle_gamma   90.00
#
_symmetry.space_group_name_H-M   'P 1'
#
loop_
_entity.id
_entity.type
_entity.pdbx_description
1 polymer ?
#
loop_
_entity_poly.entity_id
_entity_poly.type
_entity_poly.pdbx_seq_one_letter_code
_entity_poly.pdbx_strand_id
1 'polypeptide(L)'
;NQLHRPRDIIFDKKNNSYIISDTGNKQVIRYFDQKQTNQQIIISNITCWGLTIDKNGFIYVSDWVNNEVRRWKQGDTKGELVAGGNDQGDHLNQLSDPRNIFLDKNESLYISDHNNHRVMKYKKGAKEGEVVAGGNGEGNSLNQLSYPGDMIVDHLGQIYVADCDNHRIMRWCEGDKEGEIVVGGNDQ
;
A
#
# COMPACT_ATOMS: atom_id res chain seq x y z
N ASN A 1 13.29 14.58 15.60
CA ASN A 1 14.00 14.25 14.32
C ASN A 1 13.30 14.95 13.18
N GLN A 2 14.05 15.54 12.26
CA GLN A 2 13.48 16.11 11.03
C GLN A 2 13.10 14.97 10.08
N LEU A 3 11.87 14.99 9.56
CA LEU A 3 11.43 14.08 8.50
C LEU A 3 12.18 14.36 7.20
N HIS A 4 12.45 13.31 6.42
CA HIS A 4 13.10 13.38 5.12
C HIS A 4 12.34 12.53 4.10
N ARG A 5 11.69 13.19 3.13
CA ARG A 5 10.82 12.55 2.12
C ARG A 5 9.73 11.67 2.76
N PRO A 6 8.87 12.21 3.63
CA PRO A 6 7.73 11.44 4.12
C PRO A 6 6.81 11.08 2.95
N ARG A 7 6.30 9.84 2.93
CA ARG A 7 5.46 9.34 1.81
C ARG A 7 4.02 9.10 2.18
N ASP A 8 3.76 8.66 3.40
CA ASP A 8 2.44 8.29 3.87
C ASP A 8 2.30 8.57 5.38
N ILE A 9 1.05 8.72 5.81
CA ILE A 9 0.67 8.98 7.19
C ILE A 9 -0.65 8.28 7.52
N ILE A 10 -0.66 7.58 8.65
CA ILE A 10 -1.88 7.01 9.22
C ILE A 10 -2.12 7.50 10.63
N PHE A 11 -3.39 7.50 11.04
CA PHE A 11 -3.79 7.86 12.38
C PHE A 11 -4.18 6.62 13.19
N ASP A 12 -3.40 6.31 14.21
CA ASP A 12 -3.71 5.27 15.19
C ASP A 12 -4.69 5.85 16.22
N LYS A 13 -5.99 5.60 15.98
CA LYS A 13 -7.08 6.05 16.85
C LYS A 13 -6.96 5.54 18.28
N LYS A 14 -6.40 4.34 18.50
CA LYS A 14 -6.32 3.72 19.82
C LYS A 14 -5.32 4.45 20.72
N ASN A 15 -4.21 4.89 20.15
CA ASN A 15 -3.14 5.59 20.87
C ASN A 15 -3.17 7.11 20.66
N ASN A 16 -4.13 7.64 19.90
CA ASN A 16 -4.22 9.05 19.52
C ASN A 16 -2.89 9.58 18.95
N SER A 17 -2.31 8.83 18.01
CA SER A 17 -0.97 9.11 17.47
C SER A 17 -0.91 9.04 15.95
N TYR A 18 -0.02 9.81 15.36
CA TYR A 18 0.29 9.74 13.92
C TYR A 18 1.44 8.79 13.69
N ILE A 19 1.38 7.99 12.64
CA ILE A 19 2.46 7.11 12.19
C ILE A 19 2.81 7.52 10.77
N ILE A 20 4.09 7.81 10.53
CA ILE A 20 4.57 8.40 9.28
C ILE A 20 5.66 7.51 8.69
N SER A 21 5.59 7.26 7.39
CA SER A 21 6.67 6.63 6.64
C SER A 21 7.68 7.71 6.29
N ASP A 22 8.87 7.63 6.87
CA ASP A 22 9.95 8.59 6.72
C ASP A 22 11.03 7.98 5.81
N THR A 23 10.66 7.83 4.54
CA THR A 23 11.38 7.01 3.55
C THR A 23 12.83 7.41 3.39
N GLY A 24 13.12 8.71 3.36
CA GLY A 24 14.47 9.24 3.20
C GLY A 24 15.38 8.94 4.39
N ASN A 25 14.81 8.74 5.59
CA ASN A 25 15.54 8.29 6.78
C ASN A 25 15.42 6.77 7.00
N LYS A 26 14.75 6.04 6.09
CA LYS A 26 14.53 4.59 6.14
C LYS A 26 13.91 4.11 7.45
N GLN A 27 12.88 4.81 7.91
CA GLN A 27 12.23 4.52 9.19
C GLN A 27 10.73 4.80 9.16
N VAL A 28 9.99 4.16 10.07
CA VAL A 28 8.62 4.54 10.42
C VAL A 28 8.66 5.14 11.81
N ILE A 29 8.09 6.32 11.95
CA ILE A 29 8.09 7.09 13.19
C ILE A 29 6.65 7.34 13.67
N ARG A 30 6.45 7.25 14.98
CA ARG A 30 5.20 7.55 15.65
C ARG A 30 5.33 8.85 16.43
N TYR A 31 4.35 9.74 16.28
CA TYR A 31 4.20 10.98 17.02
C TYR A 31 2.97 10.92 17.92
N PHE A 32 3.16 11.14 19.22
CA PHE A 32 2.09 11.11 20.23
C PHE A 32 1.55 12.51 20.57
N ASP A 33 2.20 13.55 20.06
CA ASP A 33 1.74 14.93 20.18
C ASP A 33 2.01 15.70 18.88
N GLN A 34 1.25 16.78 18.66
CA GLN A 34 1.41 17.66 17.51
C GLN A 34 2.63 18.57 17.63
N LYS A 35 3.20 18.73 18.83
CA LYS A 35 4.38 19.57 19.08
C LYS A 35 5.69 18.87 18.73
N GLN A 36 5.63 17.61 18.28
CA GLN A 36 6.76 16.76 17.95
C GLN A 36 7.71 16.52 19.14
N THR A 37 7.22 16.73 20.37
CA THR A 37 8.02 16.57 21.59
C THR A 37 8.07 15.13 22.07
N ASN A 38 7.05 14.34 21.73
CA ASN A 38 6.95 12.93 22.06
C ASN A 38 6.85 12.11 20.77
N GLN A 39 7.99 11.54 20.36
CA GLN A 39 8.12 10.72 19.17
C GLN A 39 8.93 9.45 19.44
N GLN A 40 8.64 8.39 18.69
CA GLN A 40 9.34 7.11 18.77
C GLN A 40 9.56 6.56 17.36
N ILE A 41 10.80 6.19 17.04
CA ILE A 41 11.08 5.35 15.87
C ILE A 41 10.60 3.95 16.22
N ILE A 42 9.62 3.45 15.46
CA ILE A 42 8.96 2.17 15.73
C ILE A 42 9.38 1.07 14.76
N ILE A 43 9.89 1.44 13.57
CA ILE A 43 10.49 0.52 12.59
C ILE A 43 11.70 1.23 11.99
N SER A 44 12.85 0.57 11.94
CA SER A 44 14.10 1.12 11.38
C SER A 44 14.63 0.25 10.24
N ASN A 45 15.54 0.80 9.43
CA ASN A 45 16.17 0.13 8.29
C ASN A 45 15.18 -0.41 7.25
N ILE A 46 14.14 0.36 6.96
CA ILE A 46 13.07 -0.03 6.01
C ILE A 46 12.91 1.03 4.92
N THR A 47 12.81 0.63 3.65
CA THR A 47 12.47 1.58 2.57
C THR A 47 10.95 1.69 2.45
N CYS A 48 10.36 2.27 3.49
CA CYS A 48 8.91 2.38 3.62
C CYS A 48 8.30 3.28 2.55
N TRP A 49 7.13 2.90 2.02
CA TRP A 49 6.28 3.80 1.23
C TRP A 49 4.90 3.95 1.89
N GLY A 50 4.02 2.97 1.67
CA GLY A 50 2.67 2.92 2.21
C GLY A 50 2.61 2.33 3.61
N LEU A 51 1.63 2.78 4.39
CA LEU A 51 1.37 2.36 5.75
C LEU A 51 -0.09 1.96 5.95
N THR A 52 -0.33 0.94 6.75
CA THR A 52 -1.66 0.70 7.34
C THR A 52 -1.53 0.03 8.70
N ILE A 53 -2.59 0.11 9.53
CA ILE A 53 -2.62 -0.47 10.86
C ILE A 53 -3.90 -1.27 11.05
N ASP A 54 -3.76 -2.51 11.55
CA ASP A 54 -4.93 -3.33 11.85
C ASP A 54 -5.52 -3.05 13.24
N LYS A 55 -6.69 -3.62 13.52
CA LYS A 55 -7.39 -3.49 14.81
C LYS A 55 -6.61 -4.04 16.01
N ASN A 56 -5.64 -4.93 15.76
CA ASN A 56 -4.77 -5.52 16.78
C ASN A 56 -3.50 -4.69 17.01
N GLY A 57 -3.30 -3.63 16.23
CA GLY A 57 -2.16 -2.72 16.31
C GLY A 57 -0.93 -3.20 15.54
N PHE A 58 -1.05 -4.16 14.61
CA PHE A 58 0.04 -4.45 13.69
C PHE A 58 0.12 -3.37 12.62
N ILE A 59 1.33 -2.88 12.39
CA ILE A 59 1.63 -1.89 11.37
C ILE A 59 2.22 -2.62 10.18
N TYR A 60 1.60 -2.43 9.03
CA TYR A 60 2.01 -2.97 7.75
C TYR A 60 2.73 -1.86 6.99
N VAL A 61 3.79 -2.23 6.29
CA VAL A 61 4.62 -1.30 5.53
C VAL A 61 5.04 -1.98 4.23
N SER A 62 4.83 -1.30 3.10
CA SER A 62 5.49 -1.69 1.86
C SER A 62 6.95 -1.24 1.88
N ASP A 63 7.84 -2.20 1.61
CA ASP A 63 9.28 -1.99 1.50
C ASP A 63 9.66 -2.05 0.02
N TRP A 64 9.62 -0.88 -0.63
CA TRP A 64 9.56 -0.81 -2.09
C TRP A 64 10.86 -1.28 -2.76
N VAL A 65 12.02 -1.09 -2.13
CA VAL A 65 13.30 -1.61 -2.65
C VAL A 65 13.39 -3.12 -2.54
N ASN A 66 12.81 -3.71 -1.49
CA ASN A 66 12.83 -5.15 -1.25
C ASN A 66 11.66 -5.88 -1.92
N ASN A 67 10.77 -5.16 -2.62
CA ASN A 67 9.61 -5.72 -3.33
C ASN A 67 8.72 -6.60 -2.44
N GLU A 68 8.44 -6.12 -1.22
CA GLU A 68 7.69 -6.88 -0.23
C GLU A 68 6.82 -5.98 0.64
N VAL A 69 5.84 -6.59 1.31
CA VAL A 69 5.11 -5.97 2.41
C VAL A 69 5.37 -6.78 3.66
N ARG A 70 5.71 -6.09 4.75
CA ARG A 70 5.93 -6.68 6.06
C ARG A 70 5.02 -6.06 7.10
N ARG A 71 4.81 -6.77 8.21
CA ARG A 71 4.11 -6.23 9.39
C ARG A 71 4.91 -6.38 10.68
N TRP A 72 4.65 -5.49 11.63
CA TRP A 72 5.24 -5.47 12.97
C TRP A 72 4.16 -5.25 14.02
N LYS A 73 4.28 -5.93 15.14
CA LYS A 73 3.63 -5.56 16.39
C LYS A 73 4.53 -4.62 17.18
N GLN A 74 3.94 -3.83 18.08
CA GLN A 74 4.71 -3.01 19.01
C GLN A 74 5.72 -3.85 19.80
N GLY A 75 7.00 -3.47 19.70
CA GLY A 75 8.12 -4.15 20.37
C GLY A 75 8.84 -5.18 19.49
N ASP A 76 8.32 -5.52 18.32
CA ASP A 76 8.99 -6.43 17.40
C ASP A 76 10.28 -5.81 16.85
N THR A 77 11.35 -6.61 16.80
CA THR A 77 12.65 -6.20 16.24
C THR A 77 12.82 -6.60 14.77
N LYS A 78 11.92 -7.46 14.25
CA LYS A 78 11.90 -7.95 12.87
C LYS A 78 10.47 -8.04 12.38
N GLY A 79 10.25 -7.73 11.11
CA GLY A 79 8.94 -7.77 10.48
C GLY A 79 8.62 -9.12 9.88
N GLU A 80 7.37 -9.56 10.04
CA GLU A 80 6.83 -10.73 9.37
C GLU A 80 6.51 -10.39 7.90
N LEU A 81 7.01 -11.21 6.96
CA LEU A 81 6.67 -11.09 5.54
C LEU A 81 5.21 -11.51 5.31
N VAL A 82 4.43 -10.66 4.64
CA VAL A 82 3.00 -10.91 4.39
C VAL A 82 2.59 -10.85 2.91
N ALA A 83 3.42 -10.29 2.04
CA ALA A 83 3.26 -10.32 0.59
C ALA A 83 4.59 -10.06 -0.12
N GLY A 84 4.76 -10.60 -1.33
CA GLY A 84 6.01 -10.45 -2.10
C GLY A 84 7.19 -11.20 -1.48
N GLY A 85 8.39 -10.62 -1.61
CA GLY A 85 9.63 -11.16 -1.01
C GLY A 85 10.21 -12.39 -1.72
N ASN A 86 9.80 -12.65 -2.97
CA ASN A 86 10.29 -13.73 -3.83
C ASN A 86 10.98 -13.18 -5.08
N ASP A 87 11.89 -12.22 -4.87
CA ASP A 87 12.49 -11.37 -5.91
C ASP A 87 11.49 -10.44 -6.59
N GLN A 88 12.03 -9.49 -7.36
CA GLN A 88 11.25 -8.59 -8.19
C GLN A 88 10.66 -9.37 -9.38
N GLY A 89 9.38 -9.18 -9.66
CA GLY A 89 8.72 -9.77 -10.82
C GLY A 89 7.20 -9.61 -10.80
N ASP A 90 6.52 -10.28 -11.71
CA ASP A 90 5.08 -10.15 -11.96
C ASP A 90 4.28 -11.43 -11.66
N HIS A 91 4.91 -12.47 -11.12
CA HIS A 91 4.19 -13.64 -10.61
C HIS A 91 3.29 -13.26 -9.41
N LEU A 92 2.34 -14.13 -9.07
CA LEU A 92 1.33 -13.85 -8.03
C LEU A 92 1.91 -13.77 -6.61
N ASN A 93 3.13 -14.27 -6.39
CA ASN A 93 3.90 -14.14 -5.14
C ASN A 93 5.03 -13.11 -5.23
N GLN A 94 5.10 -12.33 -6.31
CA GLN A 94 6.11 -11.32 -6.57
C GLN A 94 5.47 -9.93 -6.66
N LEU A 95 6.29 -8.91 -6.42
CA LEU A 95 5.93 -7.49 -6.55
C LEU A 95 7.07 -6.74 -7.25
N SER A 96 6.78 -5.53 -7.69
CA SER A 96 7.73 -4.63 -8.34
C SER A 96 7.42 -3.18 -7.95
N ASP A 97 8.28 -2.58 -7.11
CA ASP A 97 8.08 -1.25 -6.50
C ASP A 97 6.71 -1.10 -5.79
N PRO A 98 6.34 -1.96 -4.83
CA PRO A 98 5.05 -1.85 -4.16
C PRO A 98 4.93 -0.52 -3.41
N ARG A 99 3.89 0.25 -3.71
CA ARG A 99 3.64 1.58 -3.10
C ARG A 99 2.59 1.52 -2.01
N ASN A 100 1.44 2.15 -2.19
CA ASN A 100 0.45 2.19 -1.12
C ASN A 100 -0.22 0.84 -0.90
N ILE A 101 -0.71 0.69 0.32
CA ILE A 101 -1.35 -0.53 0.81
C ILE A 101 -2.62 -0.21 1.58
N PHE A 102 -3.60 -1.09 1.50
CA PHE A 102 -4.87 -0.96 2.21
C PHE A 102 -5.24 -2.29 2.87
N LEU A 103 -5.82 -2.26 4.07
CA LEU A 103 -6.36 -3.44 4.74
C LEU A 103 -7.89 -3.32 4.83
N ASP A 104 -8.58 -4.33 4.31
CA ASP A 104 -10.02 -4.43 4.48
C ASP A 104 -10.43 -4.97 5.87
N LYS A 105 -11.73 -4.99 6.14
CA LYS A 105 -12.32 -5.50 7.39
C LYS A 105 -12.03 -6.99 7.66
N ASN A 106 -11.69 -7.75 6.61
CA ASN A 106 -11.34 -9.16 6.67
C ASN A 106 -9.82 -9.38 6.77
N GLU A 107 -9.05 -8.30 6.95
CA GLU A 107 -7.58 -8.31 6.96
C GLU A 107 -6.97 -8.81 5.63
N SER A 108 -7.68 -8.63 4.52
CA SER A 108 -7.09 -8.79 3.18
C SER A 108 -6.27 -7.54 2.86
N LEU A 109 -5.04 -7.74 2.41
CA LEU A 109 -4.08 -6.71 2.07
C LEU A 109 -4.16 -6.41 0.58
N TYR A 110 -4.43 -5.16 0.23
CA TYR A 110 -4.40 -4.64 -1.12
C TYR A 110 -3.12 -3.83 -1.32
N ILE A 111 -2.47 -3.96 -2.48
CA ILE A 111 -1.14 -3.41 -2.75
C ILE A 111 -1.11 -2.81 -4.14
N SER A 112 -0.66 -1.56 -4.25
CA SER A 112 -0.36 -0.93 -5.54
C SER A 112 0.98 -1.50 -6.00
N ASP A 113 0.91 -2.48 -6.88
CA ASP A 113 2.10 -3.10 -7.48
C ASP A 113 2.55 -2.25 -8.67
N HIS A 114 3.16 -1.12 -8.32
CA HIS A 114 3.24 0.08 -9.15
C HIS A 114 3.88 -0.17 -10.51
N ASN A 115 5.03 -0.83 -10.56
CA ASN A 115 5.73 -1.10 -11.81
C ASN A 115 5.16 -2.29 -12.59
N ASN A 116 4.25 -3.06 -11.99
CA ASN A 116 3.50 -4.12 -12.67
C ASN A 116 2.11 -3.63 -13.13
N HIS A 117 1.79 -2.34 -12.94
CA HIS A 117 0.57 -1.72 -13.45
C HIS A 117 -0.71 -2.44 -13.01
N ARG A 118 -0.74 -2.85 -11.74
CA ARG A 118 -1.83 -3.66 -11.17
C ARG A 118 -2.03 -3.38 -9.70
N VAL A 119 -3.21 -3.79 -9.21
CA VAL A 119 -3.48 -3.93 -7.78
C VAL A 119 -3.54 -5.40 -7.43
N MET A 120 -2.77 -5.79 -6.42
CA MET A 120 -2.74 -7.14 -5.87
C MET A 120 -3.56 -7.19 -4.59
N LYS A 121 -4.31 -8.28 -4.38
CA LYS A 121 -4.98 -8.60 -3.12
C LYS A 121 -4.42 -9.88 -2.54
N TYR A 122 -4.00 -9.84 -1.28
CA TYR A 122 -3.55 -11.00 -0.51
C TYR A 122 -4.52 -11.24 0.64
N LYS A 123 -5.18 -12.39 0.65
CA LYS A 123 -5.97 -12.83 1.81
C LYS A 123 -5.01 -13.08 2.99
N LYS A 124 -5.48 -12.87 4.21
CA LYS A 124 -4.67 -13.08 5.42
C LYS A 124 -4.04 -14.49 5.42
N GLY A 125 -2.70 -14.54 5.45
CA GLY A 125 -1.93 -15.78 5.47
C GLY A 125 -1.76 -16.48 4.11
N ALA A 126 -2.25 -15.88 3.02
CA ALA A 126 -1.98 -16.38 1.67
C ALA A 126 -0.50 -16.22 1.29
N LYS A 127 0.02 -17.14 0.48
CA LYS A 127 1.38 -17.10 -0.06
C LYS A 127 1.47 -16.39 -1.41
N GLU A 128 0.34 -16.30 -2.09
CA GLU A 128 0.16 -15.68 -3.40
C GLU A 128 -1.06 -14.76 -3.31
N GLY A 129 -1.03 -13.69 -4.08
CA GLY A 129 -2.14 -12.77 -4.24
C GLY A 129 -3.00 -13.08 -5.47
N GLU A 130 -4.01 -12.24 -5.67
CA GLU A 130 -4.86 -12.20 -6.85
C GLU A 130 -4.81 -10.79 -7.45
N VAL A 131 -4.77 -10.68 -8.78
CA VAL A 131 -4.90 -9.39 -9.46
C VAL A 131 -6.36 -8.96 -9.40
N VAL A 132 -6.63 -7.78 -8.84
CA VAL A 132 -7.99 -7.27 -8.63
C VAL A 132 -8.29 -5.98 -9.42
N ALA A 133 -7.27 -5.35 -9.99
CA ALA A 133 -7.39 -4.25 -10.95
C ALA A 133 -6.14 -4.19 -11.83
N GLY A 134 -6.31 -3.82 -13.11
CA GLY A 134 -5.21 -3.75 -14.07
C GLY A 134 -4.59 -5.12 -14.39
N GLY A 135 -3.25 -5.16 -14.56
CA GLY A 135 -2.51 -6.40 -14.82
C GLY A 135 -2.53 -6.88 -16.27
N ASN A 136 -3.04 -6.07 -17.21
CA ASN A 136 -3.03 -6.34 -18.66
C ASN A 136 -1.96 -5.48 -19.38
N GLY A 137 -0.82 -5.28 -18.71
CA GLY A 137 0.23 -4.37 -19.14
C GLY A 137 -0.08 -2.89 -18.84
N GLU A 138 0.94 -2.05 -19.03
CA GLU A 138 0.79 -0.59 -18.98
C GLU A 138 -0.13 -0.11 -20.11
N GLY A 139 -1.05 0.80 -19.80
CA GLY A 139 -1.87 1.46 -20.81
C GLY A 139 -3.06 2.20 -20.22
N ASN A 140 -3.92 2.73 -21.09
CA ASN A 140 -5.08 3.54 -20.71
C ASN A 140 -6.44 2.88 -21.03
N SER A 141 -6.44 1.64 -21.52
CA SER A 141 -7.68 0.86 -21.69
C SER A 141 -8.38 0.64 -20.34
N LEU A 142 -9.67 0.28 -20.35
CA LEU A 142 -10.44 0.07 -19.11
C LEU A 142 -9.95 -1.13 -18.28
N ASN A 143 -9.26 -2.09 -18.88
CA ASN A 143 -8.62 -3.22 -18.18
C ASN A 143 -7.13 -2.97 -17.86
N GLN A 144 -6.61 -1.76 -18.13
CA GLN A 144 -5.21 -1.39 -17.92
C GLN A 144 -5.10 -0.26 -16.90
N LEU A 145 -3.92 -0.20 -16.29
CA LEU A 145 -3.48 0.90 -15.43
C LEU A 145 -2.12 1.39 -15.95
N SER A 146 -1.71 2.58 -15.56
CA SER A 146 -0.36 3.08 -15.69
C SER A 146 0.08 3.68 -14.36
N TYR A 147 1.12 3.06 -13.78
CA TYR A 147 1.74 3.44 -12.52
C TYR A 147 0.74 3.75 -11.37
N PRO A 148 -0.10 2.79 -10.95
CA PRO A 148 -1.10 3.02 -9.92
C PRO A 148 -0.45 3.43 -8.59
N GLY A 149 -0.90 4.56 -8.05
CA GLY A 149 -0.33 5.16 -6.83
C GLY A 149 -1.02 4.67 -5.56
N ASP A 150 -2.14 5.31 -5.24
CA ASP A 150 -2.94 5.03 -4.05
C ASP A 150 -4.22 4.25 -4.37
N MET A 151 -4.80 3.61 -3.35
CA MET A 151 -6.11 2.99 -3.48
C MET A 151 -6.91 3.00 -2.18
N ILE A 152 -8.23 2.95 -2.32
CA ILE A 152 -9.14 2.66 -1.21
C ILE A 152 -10.13 1.58 -1.61
N VAL A 153 -10.60 0.81 -0.62
CA VAL A 153 -11.68 -0.16 -0.81
C VAL A 153 -12.85 0.25 0.06
N ASP A 154 -14.04 0.34 -0.54
CA ASP A 154 -15.25 0.72 0.17
C ASP A 154 -15.86 -0.45 0.96
N HIS A 155 -16.99 -0.19 1.64
CA HIS A 155 -17.66 -1.22 2.43
C HIS A 155 -18.36 -2.32 1.60
N LEU A 156 -18.53 -2.09 0.30
CA LEU A 156 -19.06 -3.06 -0.67
C LEU A 156 -17.95 -3.89 -1.33
N GLY A 157 -16.68 -3.55 -1.09
CA GLY A 157 -15.52 -4.21 -1.70
C GLY A 157 -15.11 -3.60 -3.04
N GLN A 158 -15.65 -2.45 -3.42
CA GLN A 158 -15.26 -1.74 -4.64
C GLN A 158 -13.91 -1.06 -4.42
N ILE A 159 -13.01 -1.25 -5.38
CA ILE A 159 -11.63 -0.78 -5.34
C ILE A 159 -11.53 0.47 -6.18
N TYR A 160 -11.10 1.58 -5.58
CA TYR A 160 -10.84 2.84 -6.25
C TYR A 160 -9.34 3.05 -6.32
N VAL A 161 -8.80 3.20 -7.52
CA VAL A 161 -7.37 3.27 -7.78
C VAL A 161 -7.04 4.62 -8.41
N ALA A 162 -6.03 5.30 -7.86
CA ALA A 162 -5.40 6.44 -8.51
C ALA A 162 -4.49 5.94 -9.63
N ASP A 163 -4.96 6.02 -10.86
CA ASP A 163 -4.25 5.62 -12.07
C ASP A 163 -3.40 6.81 -12.56
N CYS A 164 -2.26 7.00 -11.89
CA CYS A 164 -1.55 8.28 -11.81
C CYS A 164 -1.14 8.85 -13.18
N ASP A 165 -0.56 8.03 -14.05
CA ASP A 165 -0.05 8.48 -15.35
C ASP A 165 -1.14 8.58 -16.43
N ASN A 166 -2.32 8.00 -16.16
CA ASN A 166 -3.53 8.22 -16.94
C ASN A 166 -4.41 9.36 -16.39
N HIS A 167 -3.97 10.02 -15.32
CA HIS A 167 -4.62 11.17 -14.70
C HIS A 167 -6.11 10.94 -14.37
N ARG A 168 -6.45 9.73 -13.90
CA ARG A 168 -7.82 9.31 -13.62
C ARG A 168 -7.95 8.52 -12.33
N ILE A 169 -9.16 8.49 -11.79
CA ILE A 169 -9.58 7.54 -10.76
C ILE A 169 -10.43 6.47 -11.43
N MET A 170 -10.04 5.22 -11.23
CA MET A 170 -10.74 4.08 -11.78
C MET A 170 -11.37 3.27 -10.64
N ARG A 171 -12.51 2.63 -10.91
CA ARG A 171 -13.20 1.73 -9.98
C ARG A 171 -13.31 0.33 -10.55
N TRP A 172 -13.06 -0.68 -9.72
CA TRP A 172 -13.36 -2.09 -10.01
C TRP A 172 -14.24 -2.69 -8.92
N CYS A 173 -15.21 -3.51 -9.34
CA CYS A 173 -15.94 -4.42 -8.47
C CYS A 173 -15.26 -5.80 -8.46
N GLU A 174 -15.62 -6.63 -7.49
CA GLU A 174 -15.11 -8.00 -7.41
C GLU A 174 -15.50 -8.81 -8.64
N GLY A 175 -14.50 -9.37 -9.34
CA GLY A 175 -14.69 -10.21 -10.53
C GLY A 175 -14.70 -9.47 -11.86
N ASP A 176 -14.67 -8.13 -11.85
CA ASP A 176 -14.63 -7.32 -13.06
C ASP A 176 -13.39 -7.62 -13.92
N LYS A 177 -13.56 -7.55 -15.25
CA LYS A 177 -12.45 -7.67 -16.22
C LYS A 177 -11.91 -6.31 -16.65
N GLU A 178 -12.71 -5.27 -16.49
CA GLU A 178 -12.46 -3.88 -16.87
C GLU A 178 -13.00 -3.00 -15.75
N GLY A 179 -12.37 -1.85 -15.55
CA GLY A 179 -12.80 -0.86 -14.58
C GLY A 179 -13.67 0.21 -15.21
N GLU A 180 -14.20 1.06 -14.36
CA GLU A 180 -14.97 2.24 -14.76
C GLU A 180 -14.21 3.51 -14.37
N ILE A 181 -14.15 4.48 -15.27
CA ILE A 181 -13.63 5.81 -14.94
C ILE A 181 -14.63 6.49 -14.00
N VAL A 182 -14.18 6.82 -12.79
CA VAL A 182 -14.97 7.57 -11.81
C VAL A 182 -14.84 9.07 -12.08
N VAL A 183 -13.61 9.53 -12.33
CA VAL A 183 -13.29 10.95 -12.61
C VAL A 183 -11.93 11.05 -13.31
N GLY A 184 -11.76 12.09 -14.15
CA GLY A 184 -10.51 12.39 -14.84
C GLY A 184 -10.30 11.62 -16.14
N GLY A 185 -9.06 11.62 -16.63
CA GLY A 185 -8.64 11.02 -17.90
C GLY A 185 -7.91 12.00 -18.80
N ASN A 186 -7.08 11.47 -19.70
CA ASN A 186 -6.29 12.26 -20.65
C ASN A 186 -7.12 12.88 -21.80
N ASP A 187 -8.42 12.54 -21.88
CA ASP A 187 -9.35 13.00 -22.93
C ASP A 187 -10.40 14.01 -22.41
N GLN A 188 -10.21 14.61 -21.22
CA GLN A 188 -11.04 15.71 -20.69
C GLN A 188 -10.32 17.05 -20.71
#